data_AF-A0A520MYD2-F1
#
_entry.id   AF-A0A520MYD2-F1
#
_cell.length_a   1.000
_cell.length_b   1.000
_cell.length_c   1.000
_cell.angle_alpha   90.00
_cell.angle_beta   90.00
_cell.angle_gamma   90.00
#
_symmetry.space_group_name_H-M   'P 1'
#
loop_
_entity.id
_entity.type
_entity.pdbx_description
1 polymer ?
#
loop_
_entity_poly.entity_id
_entity_poly.type
_entity_poly.pdbx_seq_one_letter_code
_entity_poly.pdbx_strand_id
1 'polypeptide(L)'
;MSKYFIFIPNLLSLIRIALIYPILNNIYSGNFEVSIIFFIIASLTDGLDGFLARKMNWQTYLGTLLDPIADKLLLSGTIFILWLNQYIPFYIFIIFISRDIAILLGASIQMTLMESNTPLPNLL
;
A
#
# COMPACT_ATOMS: atom_id res chain seq x y z
N MET A 1 29.57 -7.20 -3.96
CA MET A 1 28.75 -7.63 -5.12
C MET A 1 27.22 -7.63 -4.87
N SER A 2 26.73 -7.35 -3.65
CA SER A 2 25.28 -7.38 -3.29
C SER A 2 24.42 -6.25 -3.88
N LYS A 3 24.99 -5.10 -4.28
CA LYS A 3 24.23 -3.93 -4.77
C LYS A 3 23.44 -4.14 -6.07
N TYR A 4 23.74 -5.18 -6.86
CA TYR A 4 23.07 -5.39 -8.15
C TYR A 4 21.60 -5.82 -8.00
N PHE A 5 21.20 -6.42 -6.88
CA PHE A 5 19.85 -6.97 -6.69
C PHE A 5 18.89 -6.05 -5.91
N ILE A 6 19.31 -4.80 -5.67
CA ILE A 6 18.50 -3.78 -4.97
C ILE A 6 17.17 -3.48 -5.70
N PHE A 7 17.07 -3.80 -7.00
CA PHE A 7 15.83 -3.62 -7.76
C PHE A 7 14.78 -4.71 -7.49
N ILE A 8 15.15 -5.85 -6.88
CA ILE A 8 14.24 -6.98 -6.66
C ILE A 8 13.04 -6.57 -5.79
N PRO A 9 13.24 -5.93 -4.61
CA PRO A 9 12.12 -5.42 -3.82
C PRO A 9 11.21 -4.48 -4.60
N ASN A 10 11.78 -3.54 -5.38
CA ASN A 10 10.99 -2.60 -6.17
C ASN A 10 10.16 -3.30 -7.25
N LEU A 11 10.70 -4.35 -7.88
CA LEU A 11 9.98 -5.13 -8.87
C LEU A 11 8.81 -5.89 -8.21
N LEU A 12 9.01 -6.46 -7.02
CA LEU A 12 7.97 -7.10 -6.23
C LEU A 12 6.85 -6.12 -5.87
N SER A 13 7.18 -4.90 -5.41
CA SER A 13 6.18 -3.86 -5.15
C SER A 13 5.40 -3.47 -6.41
N LEU A 14 6.06 -3.41 -7.57
CA LEU A 14 5.42 -3.08 -8.85
C LEU A 14 4.51 -4.21 -9.35
N ILE A 15 4.91 -5.47 -9.16
CA ILE A 15 4.07 -6.64 -9.40
C ILE A 15 2.83 -6.60 -8.50
N ARG A 16 2.99 -6.28 -7.21
CA ARG A 16 1.86 -6.11 -6.29
C ARG A 16 0.88 -5.06 -6.80
N ILE A 17 1.36 -3.89 -7.22
CA ILE A 17 0.50 -2.84 -7.80
C ILE A 17 -0.23 -3.36 -9.05
N ALA A 18 0.46 -4.10 -9.92
CA ALA A 18 -0.17 -4.70 -11.09
C ALA A 18 -1.25 -5.73 -10.72
N LEU A 19 -1.07 -6.48 -9.62
CA LEU A 19 -2.05 -7.45 -9.10
C LEU A 19 -3.30 -6.79 -8.49
N ILE A 20 -3.24 -5.52 -8.11
CA ILE A 20 -4.43 -4.81 -7.61
C ILE A 20 -5.54 -4.80 -8.68
N TYR A 21 -5.20 -4.55 -9.95
CA TYR A 21 -6.20 -4.51 -11.02
C TYR A 21 -6.99 -5.83 -11.18
N PRO A 22 -6.37 -7.02 -11.35
CA PRO A 22 -7.12 -8.26 -11.44
C PRO A 22 -7.86 -8.60 -10.14
N ILE A 23 -7.34 -8.24 -8.95
CA ILE A 23 -8.08 -8.41 -7.69
C ILE A 23 -9.38 -7.62 -7.75
N LEU A 24 -9.29 -6.31 -7.99
CA LEU A 24 -10.43 -5.41 -8.03
C LEU A 24 -11.45 -5.81 -9.13
N ASN A 25 -10.97 -6.17 -10.32
CA ASN A 25 -11.84 -6.61 -11.41
C ASN A 25 -12.59 -7.91 -11.08
N ASN A 26 -11.93 -8.88 -10.42
CA ASN A 26 -12.59 -10.13 -10.01
C ASN A 26 -13.63 -9.89 -8.90
N ILE A 27 -13.35 -9.01 -7.93
CA ILE A 27 -14.35 -8.59 -6.92
C ILE A 27 -15.55 -7.94 -7.62
N TYR A 28 -15.29 -7.08 -8.61
CA TYR A 28 -16.35 -6.43 -9.37
C TYR A 28 -17.23 -7.45 -10.11
N SER A 29 -16.63 -8.46 -10.74
CA SER A 29 -17.36 -9.55 -11.42
C SER A 29 -18.00 -10.57 -10.48
N GLY A 30 -17.81 -10.47 -9.16
CA GLY A 30 -18.33 -11.43 -8.17
C GLY A 30 -17.51 -12.72 -8.04
N ASN A 31 -16.35 -12.82 -8.69
CA ASN A 31 -15.46 -13.98 -8.65
C ASN A 31 -14.51 -13.90 -7.45
N PHE A 32 -15.07 -14.01 -6.24
CA PHE A 32 -14.32 -13.85 -4.99
C PHE A 32 -13.21 -14.89 -4.80
N GLU A 33 -13.42 -16.13 -5.26
CA GLU A 33 -12.43 -17.21 -5.13
C GLU A 33 -11.12 -16.86 -5.85
N VAL A 34 -11.23 -16.40 -7.10
CA VAL A 34 -10.08 -15.97 -7.90
C VAL A 34 -9.43 -14.73 -7.31
N SER A 35 -10.24 -13.79 -6.83
CA SER A 35 -9.73 -12.58 -6.15
C SER A 35 -8.91 -12.92 -4.90
N ILE A 36 -9.35 -13.89 -4.09
CA ILE A 36 -8.63 -14.32 -2.89
C ILE A 36 -7.29 -14.95 -3.26
N ILE A 37 -7.23 -15.75 -4.32
CA ILE A 37 -5.97 -16.33 -4.81
C ILE A 37 -4.98 -15.23 -5.18
N PHE A 38 -5.41 -14.24 -5.97
CA PHE A 38 -4.53 -13.10 -6.32
C PHE A 38 -4.14 -12.27 -5.10
N PHE A 39 -5.04 -12.07 -4.15
CA PHE A 39 -4.76 -11.35 -2.91
C PHE A 39 -3.70 -12.08 -2.07
N ILE A 40 -3.81 -13.40 -1.92
CA ILE A 40 -2.79 -14.20 -1.21
C ILE A 40 -1.42 -14.07 -1.88
N ILE A 41 -1.37 -14.15 -3.22
CA ILE A 41 -0.12 -13.96 -3.98
C ILE A 41 0.46 -12.55 -3.73
N ALA A 42 -0.39 -11.52 -3.74
CA ALA A 42 0.01 -10.14 -3.47
C ALA A 42 0.54 -9.96 -2.02
N SER A 43 -0.11 -10.56 -1.02
CA SER A 43 0.34 -10.51 0.38
C SER A 43 1.65 -11.26 0.61
N LEU A 44 1.84 -12.41 -0.07
CA LEU A 44 3.11 -13.15 0.01
C LEU A 44 4.26 -12.36 -0.62
N THR A 45 4.02 -11.63 -1.70
CA THR A 45 5.05 -10.82 -2.36
C THR A 45 5.50 -9.63 -1.51
N ASP A 46 4.59 -8.97 -0.77
CA ASP A 46 4.91 -7.92 0.22
C ASP A 46 5.68 -8.46 1.46
N GLY A 47 5.33 -9.66 1.91
CA GLY A 47 6.10 -10.31 2.96
C GLY A 47 7.55 -10.59 2.54
N LEU A 48 7.74 -10.99 1.27
CA LEU A 48 9.03 -11.36 0.71
C LEU A 48 9.90 -10.13 0.41
N ASP A 49 9.37 -9.08 -0.20
CA ASP A 49 10.15 -7.87 -0.50
C ASP A 49 10.60 -7.15 0.78
N GLY A 50 9.72 -7.04 1.78
CA GLY A 50 10.02 -6.47 3.09
C GLY A 50 11.00 -7.33 3.90
N PHE A 51 10.97 -8.66 3.76
CA PHE A 51 11.97 -9.54 4.36
C PHE A 51 13.34 -9.39 3.70
N LEU A 52 13.39 -9.38 2.36
CA LEU A 52 14.62 -9.21 1.60
C LEU A 52 15.24 -7.82 1.85
N ALA A 53 14.43 -6.76 1.85
CA ALA A 53 14.88 -5.40 2.09
C ALA A 53 15.51 -5.24 3.48
N ARG A 54 14.91 -5.84 4.52
CA ARG A 54 15.44 -5.81 5.90
C ARG A 54 16.69 -6.66 6.08
N LYS A 55 16.69 -7.89 5.54
CA LYS A 55 17.83 -8.81 5.72
C LYS A 55 19.07 -8.37 4.94
N MET A 56 18.88 -7.75 3.77
CA MET A 56 19.97 -7.40 2.86
C MET A 56 20.33 -5.90 2.88
N ASN A 57 19.67 -5.10 3.72
CA ASN A 57 19.79 -3.63 3.73
C ASN A 57 19.56 -3.02 2.34
N TRP A 58 18.56 -3.53 1.60
CA TRP A 58 18.17 -3.08 0.26
C TRP A 58 16.94 -2.17 0.27
N GLN A 59 16.80 -1.34 1.32
CA GLN A 59 15.74 -0.34 1.36
C GLN A 59 16.01 0.75 0.34
N THR A 60 15.03 1.05 -0.50
CA THR A 60 15.11 2.15 -1.47
C THR A 60 14.01 3.16 -1.20
N TYR A 61 14.30 4.44 -1.48
CA TYR A 61 13.32 5.52 -1.34
C TYR A 61 12.04 5.26 -2.16
N LEU A 62 12.20 4.66 -3.36
CA LEU A 62 11.07 4.31 -4.22
C LEU A 62 10.19 3.22 -3.59
N GLY A 63 10.78 2.13 -3.09
CA GLY A 63 10.02 1.08 -2.41
C GLY A 63 9.23 1.63 -1.21
N THR A 64 9.88 2.43 -0.37
CA THR A 64 9.24 3.05 0.80
C THR A 64 8.07 3.98 0.44
N LEU A 65 8.07 4.58 -0.75
CA LEU A 65 6.94 5.37 -1.25
C LEU A 65 5.86 4.50 -1.89
N LEU A 66 6.26 3.45 -2.64
CA LEU A 66 5.34 2.57 -3.35
C LEU A 66 4.52 1.69 -2.41
N ASP A 67 5.10 1.22 -1.30
CA ASP A 67 4.41 0.31 -0.37
C ASP A 67 3.13 0.94 0.21
N PRO A 68 3.15 2.15 0.82
CA PRO A 68 1.94 2.78 1.33
C PRO A 68 0.92 3.13 0.24
N ILE A 69 1.38 3.44 -0.97
CA ILE A 69 0.50 3.73 -2.11
C ILE A 69 -0.24 2.45 -2.54
N ALA A 70 0.48 1.34 -2.71
CA ALA A 70 -0.09 0.06 -3.08
C ALA A 70 -1.13 -0.41 -2.06
N ASP A 71 -0.80 -0.32 -0.78
CA ASP A 71 -1.69 -0.73 0.32
C ASP A 71 -2.96 0.12 0.34
N LYS A 72 -2.83 1.44 0.17
CA LYS A 72 -3.98 2.34 0.18
C LYS A 72 -4.88 2.16 -1.05
N LEU A 73 -4.30 1.90 -2.22
CA LEU A 73 -5.05 1.57 -3.43
C LEU A 73 -5.82 0.26 -3.28
N LEU A 74 -5.18 -0.77 -2.75
CA LEU A 74 -5.81 -2.07 -2.53
C LEU A 74 -6.98 -1.96 -1.53
N LEU A 75 -6.77 -1.32 -0.39
CA LEU A 75 -7.81 -1.18 0.64
C LEU A 75 -8.96 -0.29 0.17
N SER A 76 -8.65 0.92 -0.32
CA SER A 76 -9.67 1.89 -0.74
C SER A 76 -10.43 1.38 -1.96
N GLY A 77 -9.74 0.78 -2.92
CA GLY A 77 -10.36 0.18 -4.11
C GLY A 77 -11.27 -0.98 -3.76
N THR A 78 -10.87 -1.85 -2.84
CA THR A 78 -11.70 -2.98 -2.39
C THR A 78 -12.98 -2.50 -1.73
N ILE A 79 -12.88 -1.55 -0.78
CA ILE A 79 -14.04 -0.97 -0.11
C ILE A 79 -14.98 -0.26 -1.09
N PHE A 80 -14.41 0.46 -2.06
CA PHE A 80 -15.18 1.12 -3.11
C PHE A 80 -15.97 0.13 -3.98
N ILE A 81 -15.33 -0.95 -4.45
CA ILE A 81 -16.00 -1.95 -5.30
C ILE A 81 -17.04 -2.75 -4.50
N LEU A 82 -16.76 -3.10 -3.25
CA LEU A 82 -17.74 -3.76 -2.39
C LEU A 82 -18.98 -2.89 -2.18
N TRP A 83 -18.81 -1.57 -2.04
CA TRP A 83 -19.92 -0.64 -1.97
C TRP A 83 -20.67 -0.53 -3.30
N LEU A 84 -19.95 -0.41 -4.43
CA LEU A 84 -20.55 -0.36 -5.78
C LEU A 84 -21.43 -1.59 -6.06
N ASN A 85 -20.98 -2.77 -5.65
CA ASN A 85 -21.71 -4.02 -5.79
C ASN A 85 -22.77 -4.26 -4.70
N GLN A 86 -23.03 -3.27 -3.83
CA GLN A 86 -24.01 -3.34 -2.75
C GLN A 86 -23.75 -4.43 -1.70
N TYR A 87 -22.52 -4.98 -1.63
CA TYR A 87 -22.14 -5.95 -0.59
C TYR A 87 -21.96 -5.28 0.77
N ILE A 88 -21.61 -3.99 0.79
CA ILE A 88 -21.54 -3.19 2.02
C ILE A 88 -22.47 -1.98 1.94
N PRO A 89 -23.12 -1.60 3.05
CA PRO A 89 -23.94 -0.40 3.10
C PRO A 89 -23.10 0.87 3.09
N PHE A 90 -23.69 1.96 2.59
CA PHE A 90 -23.01 3.24 2.39
C PHE A 90 -22.39 3.84 3.66
N TYR A 91 -22.97 3.59 4.84
CA TYR A 91 -22.40 4.09 6.10
C TYR A 91 -21.05 3.45 6.42
N ILE A 92 -20.82 2.17 6.04
CA ILE A 92 -19.50 1.53 6.22
C ILE A 92 -18.48 2.20 5.31
N PHE A 93 -18.83 2.44 4.04
CA PHE A 93 -17.98 3.16 3.10
C PHE A 93 -17.56 4.54 3.65
N ILE A 94 -18.52 5.33 4.18
CA ILE A 94 -18.23 6.62 4.81
C ILE A 94 -17.30 6.48 6.01
N ILE A 95 -17.51 5.49 6.89
CA ILE A 95 -16.64 5.27 8.06
C ILE A 95 -15.19 5.04 7.62
N PHE A 96 -14.96 4.19 6.60
CA PHE A 96 -13.62 3.93 6.09
C PHE A 96 -12.96 5.18 5.50
N ILE A 97 -13.68 5.93 4.65
CA ILE A 97 -13.14 7.16 4.05
C ILE A 97 -12.88 8.24 5.10
N SER A 98 -13.81 8.43 6.05
CA SER A 98 -13.65 9.41 7.12
C SER A 98 -12.47 9.10 8.03
N ARG A 99 -12.23 7.82 8.35
CA ARG A 99 -11.03 7.35 9.08
C ARG A 99 -9.76 7.74 8.34
N ASP A 100 -9.70 7.50 7.03
CA ASP A 100 -8.51 7.79 6.23
C ASP A 100 -8.22 9.29 6.15
N ILE A 101 -9.28 10.12 6.07
CA ILE A 101 -9.16 11.58 6.13
C ILE A 101 -8.70 12.02 7.53
N ALA A 102 -9.27 11.46 8.60
CA ALA A 102 -8.89 11.78 9.97
C ALA A 102 -7.42 11.45 10.26
N ILE A 103 -6.91 10.31 9.77
CA ILE A 103 -5.50 9.94 9.89
C ILE A 103 -4.62 10.94 9.14
N LEU A 104 -4.99 11.32 7.92
CA LEU A 104 -4.23 12.30 7.13
C LEU A 104 -4.20 13.68 7.79
N LEU A 105 -5.36 14.17 8.24
CA LEU A 105 -5.44 15.45 8.94
C LEU A 105 -4.66 15.43 10.26
N GLY A 106 -4.79 14.36 11.05
CA GLY A 106 -4.03 14.18 12.28
C GLY A 106 -2.52 14.20 12.04
N ALA A 107 -2.05 13.49 11.01
CA ALA A 107 -0.65 13.49 10.61
C ALA A 107 -0.19 14.89 10.15
N SER A 108 -0.97 15.58 9.30
CA SER A 108 -0.63 16.93 8.84
C SER A 108 -0.60 17.95 9.97
N ILE A 109 -1.55 17.88 10.91
CA ILE A 109 -1.58 18.74 12.10
C ILE A 109 -0.35 18.46 12.97
N GLN A 110 -0.02 17.20 13.23
CA GLN A 110 1.17 16.83 13.98
C GLN A 110 2.44 17.40 13.32
N MET A 111 2.57 17.25 12.00
CA MET A 111 3.72 17.80 11.25
C MET A 111 3.78 19.33 11.26
N THR A 112 2.65 20.01 11.45
CA THR A 112 2.60 21.48 11.53
C THR A 112 2.85 21.99 12.95
N LEU A 113 2.38 21.26 13.97
CA LEU A 113 2.53 21.62 15.38
C LEU A 113 3.90 21.26 15.94
N MET A 114 4.46 20.12 15.52
CA MET A 114 5.88 19.87 15.67
C MET A 114 6.59 20.67 14.58
N GLU A 115 7.07 21.86 14.92
CA GLU A 115 8.32 22.36 14.33
C GLU A 115 9.37 21.29 14.64
N SER A 116 9.43 20.24 13.81
CA SER A 116 10.61 19.40 13.83
C SER A 116 11.74 20.32 13.41
N ASN A 117 12.73 20.48 14.29
CA ASN A 117 14.03 20.96 13.90
C ASN A 117 14.41 20.08 12.71
N THR A 118 14.25 20.60 11.51
CA THR A 118 14.73 19.95 10.31
C THR A 118 16.20 19.67 10.60
N PRO A 119 16.64 18.41 10.70
CA PRO A 119 18.06 18.16 10.84
C PRO A 119 18.70 18.83 9.63
N LEU A 120 19.54 19.83 9.91
CA LEU A 120 20.26 20.57 8.88
C LEU A 120 20.87 19.54 7.93
N PRO A 121 20.76 19.73 6.60
CA PRO A 121 21.43 18.86 5.65
C PRO A 121 22.90 18.83 6.06
N ASN A 122 23.42 17.63 6.35
CA ASN A 122 24.79 17.45 6.77
C ASN A 122 25.67 17.79 5.55
N LEU A 123 26.01 19.07 5.41
CA LEU A 123 26.84 19.64 4.34
C LEU A 123 28.34 19.53 4.71
N LEU A 124 28.73 18.45 5.38
CA LEU A 124 30.11 18.06 5.66
C LEU A 124 30.40 16.69 5.05
#